data_AF-A0A534N7U6-F1
#
_entry.id   AF-A0A534N7U6-F1
#
_cell.length_a   1.000
_cell.length_b   1.000
_cell.length_c   1.000
_cell.angle_alpha   90.00
_cell.angle_beta   90.00
_cell.angle_gamma   90.00
#
_symmetry.space_group_name_H-M   'P 1'
#
loop_
_entity.id
_entity.type
_entity.pdbx_description
1 polymer ?
#
loop_
_entity_poly.entity_id
_entity_poly.type
_entity_poly.pdbx_seq_one_letter_code
_entity_poly.pdbx_strand_id
1 'polypeptide(L)'
;MLPEGRSSGALVKRVRSKLTRAEFFRKHDMDPSVPLISLLPGSRREEVHFVLPTLVAAAGALGESYQYVVSAAPNIGPHPIRSAIESGQSQGRRLRMAILEEDLYDALCYSE
;
A
#
# COMPACT_ATOMS: atom_id res chain seq x y z
N MET A 1 3.60 -41.12 -23.81
CA MET A 1 4.69 -40.32 -23.21
C MET A 1 4.78 -39.02 -24.00
N LEU A 2 4.22 -37.93 -23.48
CA LEU A 2 4.32 -36.57 -24.00
C LEU A 2 4.80 -35.68 -22.83
N PRO A 3 5.77 -34.77 -23.02
CA PRO A 3 6.31 -33.97 -21.93
C PRO A 3 5.35 -32.83 -21.55
N GLU A 4 5.27 -32.60 -20.25
CA GLU A 4 4.38 -31.65 -19.62
C GLU A 4 4.59 -30.22 -20.12
N GLY A 5 3.47 -29.57 -20.42
CA GLY A 5 3.42 -28.15 -20.76
C GLY A 5 3.94 -27.32 -19.59
N ARG A 6 4.94 -26.49 -19.87
CA ARG A 6 5.34 -25.40 -19.00
C ARG A 6 4.12 -24.50 -18.81
N SER A 7 3.51 -24.53 -17.63
CA SER A 7 2.52 -23.53 -17.24
C SER A 7 3.24 -22.21 -16.99
N SER A 8 3.34 -21.41 -18.06
CA SER A 8 3.40 -19.96 -17.95
C SER A 8 1.99 -19.49 -17.64
N GLY A 9 1.76 -18.96 -16.43
CA GLY A 9 0.46 -18.48 -16.02
C GLY A 9 0.57 -17.67 -14.74
N ALA A 10 0.35 -16.37 -14.83
CA ALA A 10 0.30 -15.44 -13.71
C ALA A 10 -0.51 -16.02 -12.54
N LEU A 11 0.05 -15.98 -11.33
CA LEU A 11 -0.68 -16.33 -10.10
C LEU A 11 -1.74 -15.24 -9.85
N VAL A 12 -2.88 -15.32 -10.52
CA VAL A 12 -4.11 -14.70 -10.04
C VAL A 12 -4.59 -15.56 -8.86
N LYS A 13 -3.90 -15.45 -7.71
CA LYS A 13 -4.51 -15.80 -6.44
C LYS A 13 -5.61 -14.77 -6.22
N ARG A 14 -6.88 -15.19 -6.31
CA ARG A 14 -7.99 -14.43 -5.72
C ARG A 14 -7.75 -14.39 -4.22
N VAL A 15 -7.12 -13.33 -3.74
CA VAL A 15 -6.90 -13.18 -2.31
C VAL A 15 -8.20 -12.67 -1.70
N ARG A 16 -8.68 -13.39 -0.68
CA ARG A 16 -9.84 -12.98 0.10
C ARG A 16 -9.35 -12.16 1.28
N SER A 17 -10.03 -11.04 1.56
CA SER A 17 -9.82 -10.30 2.80
C SER A 17 -10.02 -11.24 4.00
N LYS A 18 -9.12 -11.12 4.98
CA LYS A 18 -9.22 -11.85 6.25
C LYS A 18 -10.07 -11.09 7.25
N LEU A 19 -10.15 -9.77 7.11
CA LEU A 19 -10.92 -8.87 7.95
C LEU A 19 -12.10 -8.31 7.15
N THR A 20 -13.25 -8.11 7.80
CA THR A 20 -14.29 -7.26 7.24
C THR A 20 -13.80 -5.81 7.16
N ARG A 21 -14.45 -4.99 6.32
CA ARG A 21 -14.08 -3.56 6.19
C ARG A 21 -14.11 -2.84 7.54
N ALA A 22 -15.14 -3.08 8.35
CA ALA A 22 -15.25 -2.47 9.68
C ALA A 22 -14.11 -2.90 10.61
N GLU A 23 -13.70 -4.18 10.57
CA GLU A 23 -12.60 -4.69 11.37
C GLU A 23 -11.25 -4.12 10.94
N PHE A 24 -11.00 -4.03 9.63
CA PHE A 24 -9.77 -3.43 9.08
C PHE A 24 -9.65 -1.96 9.49
N PHE A 25 -10.70 -1.18 9.26
CA PHE A 25 -10.68 0.26 9.59
C PHE A 25 -10.53 0.48 11.09
N ARG A 26 -11.21 -0.31 11.92
CA ARG A 26 -11.03 -0.26 13.38
C ARG A 26 -9.62 -0.67 13.81
N LYS A 27 -9.05 -1.73 13.23
CA LYS A 27 -7.70 -2.23 13.57
C LYS A 27 -6.63 -1.17 13.30
N HIS A 28 -6.80 -0.39 12.23
CA HIS A 28 -5.82 0.59 11.79
C HIS A 28 -6.18 2.05 12.11
N ASP A 29 -7.18 2.27 13.00
CA ASP A 29 -7.63 3.59 13.44
C ASP A 29 -8.01 4.52 12.27
N MET A 30 -8.75 3.97 11.31
CA MET A 30 -9.20 4.66 10.09
C MET A 30 -10.68 5.00 10.17
N ASP A 31 -11.05 6.13 9.54
CA ASP A 31 -12.43 6.56 9.45
C ASP A 31 -13.14 5.80 8.33
N PRO A 32 -14.17 4.99 8.62
CA PRO A 32 -14.88 4.24 7.59
C PRO A 32 -15.65 5.13 6.61
N SER A 33 -15.95 6.38 6.96
CA SER A 33 -16.64 7.34 6.09
C SER A 33 -15.73 8.06 5.09
N VAL A 34 -14.40 7.93 5.25
CA VAL A 34 -13.41 8.54 4.35
C VAL A 34 -12.87 7.48 3.38
N PRO A 35 -12.86 7.73 2.06
CA PRO A 35 -12.27 6.80 1.08
C PRO A 35 -10.79 6.55 1.35
N LEU A 36 -10.35 5.30 1.18
CA LEU A 36 -8.99 4.85 1.44
C LEU A 36 -8.20 4.71 0.13
N ILE A 37 -6.98 5.24 0.09
CA ILE A 37 -6.03 5.00 -0.99
C ILE A 37 -4.81 4.23 -0.46
N SER A 38 -4.55 3.06 -1.03
CA SER A 38 -3.35 2.28 -0.74
C SER A 38 -2.22 2.56 -1.73
N LEU A 39 -1.11 3.08 -1.22
CA LEU A 39 0.14 3.26 -1.95
C LEU A 39 0.95 1.96 -1.94
N LEU A 40 1.20 1.42 -3.13
CA LEU A 40 1.96 0.18 -3.34
C LEU A 40 3.32 0.48 -3.97
N PRO A 41 4.37 0.70 -3.17
CA PRO A 41 5.69 1.00 -3.71
C PRO A 41 6.42 -0.24 -4.25
N GLY A 42 5.88 -1.44 -4.08
CA GLY A 42 6.51 -2.69 -4.48
C GLY A 42 7.25 -3.40 -3.34
N SER A 43 7.92 -4.51 -3.68
CA SER A 43 8.53 -5.44 -2.71
C SER A 43 10.05 -5.32 -2.63
N ARG A 44 10.65 -4.53 -3.52
CA ARG A 44 12.10 -4.33 -3.59
C ARG A 44 12.47 -2.99 -2.97
N ARG A 45 13.65 -2.94 -2.35
CA ARG A 45 14.17 -1.72 -1.71
C ARG A 45 14.34 -0.56 -2.70
N GLU A 46 14.78 -0.86 -3.92
CA GLU A 46 14.91 0.13 -4.99
C GLU A 46 13.54 0.71 -5.39
N GLU A 47 12.50 -0.12 -5.48
CA GLU A 47 11.15 0.36 -5.78
C GLU A 47 10.64 1.30 -4.67
N VAL A 48 10.86 0.95 -3.40
CA VAL A 48 10.55 1.84 -2.26
C VAL A 48 11.34 3.16 -2.34
N HIS A 49 12.61 3.11 -2.71
CA HIS A 49 13.44 4.31 -2.79
C HIS A 49 13.02 5.26 -3.92
N PHE A 50 12.71 4.73 -5.11
CA PHE A 50 12.45 5.54 -6.31
C PHE A 50 10.96 5.80 -6.59
N VAL A 51 10.07 4.87 -6.24
CA VAL A 51 8.64 4.95 -6.57
C VAL A 51 7.83 5.60 -5.44
N LEU A 52 8.08 5.21 -4.19
CA LEU A 52 7.27 5.69 -3.06
C LEU A 52 7.24 7.22 -2.90
N PRO A 53 8.35 7.97 -3.05
CA PRO A 53 8.31 9.43 -2.94
C PRO A 53 7.35 10.07 -3.94
N THR A 54 7.28 9.52 -5.17
CA THR A 54 6.36 9.99 -6.21
C THR A 54 4.90 9.71 -5.87
N LEU A 55 4.60 8.51 -5.35
CA LEU A 55 3.25 8.16 -4.88
C LEU A 55 2.78 9.07 -3.73
N VAL A 56 3.69 9.39 -2.82
CA VAL A 56 3.42 10.28 -1.68
C VAL A 56 3.18 11.72 -2.14
N ALA A 57 3.94 12.21 -3.12
CA ALA A 57 3.71 13.51 -3.72
C ALA A 57 2.33 13.58 -4.42
N ALA A 58 1.94 12.51 -5.14
CA ALA A 58 0.62 12.40 -5.77
C ALA A 58 -0.51 12.40 -4.73
N ALA A 59 -0.37 11.65 -3.63
CA ALA A 59 -1.30 11.70 -2.50
C ALA A 59 -1.41 13.12 -1.92
N GLY A 60 -0.27 13.83 -1.79
CA GLY A 60 -0.23 15.24 -1.39
C GLY A 60 -1.08 16.16 -2.27
N ALA A 61 -1.12 15.91 -3.59
CA ALA A 61 -1.93 16.66 -4.54
C ALA A 61 -3.43 16.31 -4.48
N LEU A 62 -3.78 15.07 -4.12
CA LEU A 62 -5.17 14.64 -3.92
C LEU A 62 -5.80 15.21 -2.63
N GLY A 63 -4.99 15.46 -1.61
CA GLY A 63 -5.41 16.17 -0.39
C GLY A 63 -6.16 15.30 0.61
N GLU A 64 -6.93 15.94 1.50
CA GLU A 64 -7.50 15.31 2.71
C GLU A 64 -8.89 14.71 2.52
N SER A 65 -9.44 14.75 1.31
CA SER A 65 -10.67 14.03 0.97
C SER A 65 -10.51 12.51 1.02
N TYR A 66 -9.27 12.03 1.14
CA TYR A 66 -8.88 10.64 1.25
C TYR A 66 -8.00 10.43 2.48
N GLN A 67 -8.01 9.20 2.98
CA GLN A 67 -6.99 8.70 3.91
C GLN A 67 -6.06 7.75 3.17
N TYR A 68 -4.81 7.65 3.63
CA TYR A 68 -3.75 6.98 2.88
C TYR A 68 -3.05 5.93 3.72
N VAL A 69 -2.76 4.79 3.09
CA VAL A 69 -1.88 3.75 3.65
C VAL A 69 -0.73 3.49 2.73
N VAL A 70 0.44 3.20 3.29
CA VAL A 70 1.56 2.61 2.55
C VAL A 70 1.59 1.13 2.83
N SER A 71 1.24 0.36 1.80
CA SER A 71 1.22 -1.09 1.80
C SER A 71 2.62 -1.63 1.53
N ALA A 72 3.36 -1.83 2.62
CA ALA A 72 4.77 -2.19 2.68
C ALA A 72 5.00 -3.70 2.63
N ALA A 73 5.95 -4.17 1.81
CA ALA A 73 6.39 -5.55 1.92
C ALA A 73 7.21 -5.76 3.21
N PRO A 74 6.94 -6.82 4.00
CA PRO A 74 7.56 -7.04 5.32
C PRO A 74 9.10 -7.07 5.31
N ASN A 75 9.70 -7.48 4.19
CA ASN A 75 11.15 -7.64 4.03
C ASN A 75 11.91 -6.32 3.85
N ILE A 76 11.22 -5.19 3.65
CA ILE A 76 11.86 -3.87 3.47
C ILE A 76 12.27 -3.29 4.83
N GLY A 77 11.37 -3.43 5.82
CA GLY A 77 11.43 -2.79 7.13
C GLY A 77 10.94 -1.33 7.11
N PRO A 78 10.71 -0.74 8.29
CA PRO A 78 10.03 0.56 8.40
C PRO A 78 10.92 1.76 8.04
N HIS A 79 12.24 1.66 8.22
CA HIS A 79 13.14 2.80 8.03
C HIS A 79 13.21 3.29 6.56
N PRO A 80 13.46 2.43 5.55
CA PRO A 80 13.44 2.86 4.16
C PRO A 80 12.11 3.49 3.73
N ILE A 81 11.00 2.98 4.27
CA ILE A 81 9.65 3.47 3.96
C ILE A 81 9.43 4.85 4.55
N ARG A 82 9.76 5.06 5.83
CA ARG A 82 9.65 6.37 6.49
C ARG A 82 10.48 7.43 5.77
N SER A 83 11.73 7.10 5.43
CA SER A 83 12.61 8.02 4.70
C SER A 83 12.05 8.42 3.33
N ALA A 84 11.47 7.46 2.60
CA ALA A 84 10.83 7.74 1.31
C ALA A 84 9.52 8.56 1.43
N ILE A 85 8.72 8.34 2.49
CA ILE A 85 7.55 9.18 2.80
C ILE A 85 7.99 10.62 3.07
N GLU A 86 9.01 10.81 3.91
CA GLU A 86 9.54 12.14 4.23
C GLU A 86 10.05 12.86 2.98
N SER A 87 10.77 12.15 2.11
CA SER A 87 11.23 12.67 0.83
C SER A 87 10.06 13.13 -0.06
N GLY A 88 9.01 12.32 -0.20
CA GLY A 88 7.83 12.66 -1.01
C GLY A 88 7.00 13.82 -0.43
N GLN A 89 6.94 13.94 0.89
CA GLN A 89 6.20 15.03 1.57
C GLN A 89 6.94 16.37 1.52
N SER A 90 8.26 16.39 1.24
CA SER A 90 9.03 17.63 1.13
C SER A 90 8.55 18.55 0.00
N GLN A 91 7.83 18.01 -0.98
CA GLN A 91 7.35 18.71 -2.17
C GLN A 91 5.87 19.16 -2.06
N GLY A 92 5.18 18.87 -0.95
CA GLY A 92 3.74 19.08 -0.84
C GLY A 92 3.22 19.19 0.60
N ARG A 93 1.90 19.06 0.77
CA ARG A 93 1.28 19.06 2.11
C ARG A 93 1.65 17.78 2.85
N ARG A 94 2.05 17.92 4.12
CA ARG A 94 2.29 16.79 5.02
C ARG A 94 0.95 16.11 5.35
N LEU A 95 0.77 14.89 4.88
CA LEU A 95 -0.41 14.06 5.16
C LEU A 95 -0.12 13.03 6.25
N ARG A 96 -1.13 12.66 7.02
CA ARG A 96 -1.05 11.48 7.89
C ARG A 96 -1.22 10.24 7.02
N MET A 97 -0.26 9.32 7.13
CA MET A 97 -0.24 8.07 6.37
C MET A 97 0.11 6.94 7.33
N ALA A 98 -0.70 5.89 7.36
CA ALA A 98 -0.37 4.67 8.10
C ALA A 98 0.55 3.77 7.26
N ILE A 99 1.46 3.06 7.91
CA ILE A 99 2.33 2.06 7.24
C ILE A 99 1.81 0.69 7.63
N LEU A 100 1.51 -0.14 6.64
CA LEU A 100 0.97 -1.49 6.80
C LEU A 100 1.98 -2.51 6.30
N GLU A 101 2.58 -3.27 7.22
CA GLU A 101 3.44 -4.43 6.90
C GLU A 101 2.62 -5.74 6.87
N GLU A 102 1.40 -5.71 7.41
CA GLU A 102 0.43 -6.79 7.42
C GLU A 102 -0.88 -6.33 6.76
N ASP A 103 -1.80 -7.25 6.47
CA ASP A 103 -3.14 -6.96 5.93
C ASP A 103 -3.15 -6.16 4.61
N LEU A 104 -2.06 -6.24 3.85
CA LEU A 104 -1.87 -5.63 2.52
C LEU A 104 -3.03 -5.93 1.57
N TYR A 105 -3.54 -7.15 1.62
CA TYR A 105 -4.65 -7.58 0.78
C TYR A 105 -5.99 -6.99 1.22
N ASP A 106 -6.21 -6.83 2.52
CA ASP A 106 -7.39 -6.15 3.06
C ASP A 106 -7.37 -4.66 2.68
N ALA A 107 -6.21 -4.01 2.79
CA ALA A 107 -6.01 -2.63 2.35
C ALA A 107 -6.37 -2.44 0.87
N LEU A 108 -5.94 -3.37 0.01
CA LEU A 108 -6.29 -3.34 -1.42
C LEU A 108 -7.77 -3.61 -1.69
N CYS A 109 -8.40 -4.48 -0.91
CA CYS A 109 -9.82 -4.80 -1.07
C CYS A 109 -10.74 -3.63 -0.72
N TYR A 110 -10.29 -2.71 0.13
CA TYR A 110 -11.09 -1.58 0.62
C TYR A 110 -10.60 -0.21 0.15
N SER A 111 -9.64 -0.18 -0.78
CA SER A 111 -9.22 1.06 -1.44
C SER A 111 -10.18 1.40 -2.58
N GLU A 112 -10.55 2.68 -2.72
CA GLU A 112 -11.52 3.20 -3.72
C GLU A 112 -11.01 4.46 -4.41
#